data_AF-A0A955YCP0-F1
#
_entry.id   AF-A0A955YCP0-F1
#
_cell.length_a   1.000
_cell.length_b   1.000
_cell.length_c   1.000
_cell.angle_alpha   90.00
_cell.angle_beta   90.00
_cell.angle_gamma   90.00
#
_symmetry.space_group_name_H-M   'P 1'
#
loop_
_entity.id
_entity.type
_entity.pdbx_description
1 polymer ?
#
loop_
_entity_poly.entity_id
_entity_poly.type
_entity_poly.pdbx_seq_one_letter_code
_entity_poly.pdbx_strand_id
1 'polypeptide(L)'
;MRAMVAAARASALKVVAATDTPESVAWCAPDTLLEPGPDIVVAIRALQRHGHGVAVVATGADPALAAADLGLALHTPGAPPPWQAHIIGGTSVDDVLLVLEAMRAARKASSQSTTLAMIEALAGLTLSLDHDRRGGVQRVLGASGMVGLLAIANGARLARDIVPPHPDPGLERTPWHALEPTEVLERLGTRVEGLQPAQVAARRPSVVAEPGPVSDLASAVMTELATPFAPILATGAGLSALLGSTLDASMVAATVLASGVVGGVQRVRADRATRALAQRRQETLRVQRDGRVVHVAPEDVVRGDIVHLEAGERVPADLRILSCRALEVDES
;
A
#
# COMPACT_ATOMS: atom_id res chain seq x y z
N MET A 1 -3.33 5.94 16.86
CA MET A 1 -4.78 5.95 17.18
C MET A 1 -5.59 6.98 16.37
N ARG A 2 -5.19 8.26 16.25
CA ARG A 2 -5.94 9.25 15.42
C ARG A 2 -6.07 8.85 13.94
N ALA A 3 -4.98 8.43 13.32
CA ALA A 3 -4.98 7.92 11.94
C ALA A 3 -5.92 6.73 11.76
N MET A 4 -5.96 5.81 12.73
CA MET A 4 -6.85 4.63 12.72
C MET A 4 -8.33 5.02 12.71
N VAL A 5 -8.73 5.98 13.56
CA VAL A 5 -10.12 6.47 13.58
C VAL A 5 -10.48 7.20 12.29
N ALA A 6 -9.55 8.00 11.75
CA ALA A 6 -9.74 8.66 10.46
C ALA A 6 -9.89 7.66 9.31
N ALA A 7 -9.07 6.61 9.26
CA ALA A 7 -9.15 5.53 8.29
C ALA A 7 -10.46 4.74 8.39
N ALA A 8 -10.92 4.46 9.61
CA ALA A 8 -12.21 3.80 9.85
C ALA A 8 -13.38 4.64 9.32
N ARG A 9 -13.40 5.95 9.63
CA ARG A 9 -14.44 6.87 9.12
C ARG A 9 -14.41 7.05 7.61
N ALA A 10 -13.21 7.16 7.03
CA ALA A 10 -13.03 7.22 5.57
C ALA A 10 -13.51 5.93 4.85
N SER A 11 -13.66 4.85 5.60
CA SER A 11 -14.19 3.55 5.13
C SER A 11 -15.67 3.36 5.45
N ALA A 12 -16.37 4.42 5.90
CA ALA A 12 -17.76 4.41 6.33
C ALA A 12 -18.06 3.37 7.44
N LEU A 13 -17.07 3.07 8.28
CA LEU A 13 -17.25 2.22 9.46
C LEU A 13 -17.78 3.07 10.61
N LYS A 14 -18.69 2.48 11.40
CA LYS A 14 -19.14 3.04 12.66
C LYS A 14 -18.06 2.80 13.72
N VAL A 15 -17.64 3.84 14.42
CA VAL A 15 -16.61 3.79 15.45
C VAL A 15 -17.27 3.68 16.81
N VAL A 16 -17.02 2.56 17.50
CA VAL A 16 -17.47 2.32 18.88
C VAL A 16 -16.25 2.32 19.78
N ALA A 17 -16.29 3.08 20.88
CA ALA A 17 -15.21 3.10 21.86
C ALA A 17 -15.71 2.49 23.18
N ALA A 18 -14.97 1.51 23.69
CA ALA A 18 -15.19 0.96 25.03
C ALA A 18 -14.06 1.43 25.96
N THR A 19 -14.39 2.17 27.01
CA THR A 19 -13.39 2.71 27.95
C THR A 19 -14.02 3.01 29.31
N ASP A 20 -13.27 2.78 30.38
CA ASP A 20 -13.65 3.16 31.75
C ASP A 20 -13.51 4.68 31.96
N THR A 21 -12.82 5.37 31.04
CA THR A 21 -12.54 6.81 31.10
C THR A 21 -13.05 7.50 29.84
N PRO A 22 -14.32 7.97 29.81
CA PRO A 22 -14.92 8.59 28.63
C PRO A 22 -14.12 9.77 28.06
N GLU A 23 -13.46 10.53 28.94
CA GLU A 23 -12.62 11.67 28.57
C GLU A 23 -11.40 11.28 27.72
N SER A 24 -10.85 10.07 27.91
CA SER A 24 -9.66 9.61 27.19
C SER A 24 -9.92 9.30 25.72
N VAL A 25 -11.19 9.12 25.33
CA VAL A 25 -11.63 8.86 23.95
C VAL A 25 -12.47 10.00 23.36
N ALA A 26 -12.69 11.09 24.10
CA ALA A 26 -13.49 12.23 23.60
C ALA A 26 -12.93 12.81 22.28
N TRP A 27 -11.61 12.76 22.09
CA TRP A 27 -10.94 13.21 20.87
C TRP A 27 -11.33 12.41 19.61
N CYS A 28 -11.87 11.19 19.74
CA CYS A 28 -12.28 10.37 18.60
C CYS A 28 -13.77 10.49 18.25
N ALA A 29 -14.54 11.19 19.09
CA ALA A 29 -15.98 11.43 18.97
C ALA A 29 -16.76 10.15 18.61
N PRO A 30 -16.67 9.07 19.41
CA PRO A 30 -17.19 7.77 19.02
C PRO A 30 -18.71 7.83 18.78
N ASP A 31 -19.19 7.09 17.79
CA ASP A 31 -20.62 7.06 17.45
C ASP A 31 -21.43 6.34 18.54
N THR A 32 -20.76 5.53 19.37
CA THR A 32 -21.32 4.87 20.55
C THR A 32 -20.21 4.64 21.58
N LEU A 33 -20.50 4.91 22.85
CA LEU A 33 -19.61 4.63 23.98
C LEU A 33 -20.13 3.40 24.72
N LEU A 34 -19.23 2.49 25.12
CA LEU A 34 -19.55 1.30 25.90
C LEU A 34 -18.67 1.22 27.16
N GLU A 35 -19.19 0.57 28.20
CA GLU A 35 -18.40 0.23 29.38
C GLU A 35 -17.57 -1.04 29.12
N PRO A 36 -16.27 -1.07 29.47
CA PRO A 36 -15.43 -2.26 29.39
C PRO A 36 -15.94 -3.41 30.26
N GLY A 37 -15.72 -4.65 29.82
CA GLY A 37 -16.04 -5.85 30.58
C GLY A 37 -17.02 -6.80 29.87
N PRO A 38 -17.76 -7.67 30.58
CA PRO A 38 -18.59 -8.72 29.97
C PRO A 38 -19.69 -8.17 29.05
N ASP A 39 -20.11 -6.92 29.26
CA ASP A 39 -21.10 -6.25 28.43
C ASP A 39 -20.62 -5.96 27.01
N ILE A 40 -19.30 -5.85 26.79
CA ILE A 40 -18.75 -5.66 25.44
C ILE A 40 -19.01 -6.88 24.56
N VAL A 41 -18.90 -8.09 25.13
CA VAL A 41 -19.15 -9.34 24.41
C VAL A 41 -20.64 -9.44 24.04
N VAL A 42 -21.53 -9.05 24.95
CA VAL A 42 -22.97 -8.98 24.69
C VAL A 42 -23.29 -7.97 23.59
N ALA A 43 -22.67 -6.79 23.62
CA ALA A 43 -22.82 -5.76 22.60
C ALA A 43 -22.32 -6.22 21.22
N ILE A 44 -21.15 -6.88 21.16
CA ILE A 44 -20.61 -7.48 19.93
C ILE A 44 -21.61 -8.50 19.36
N ARG A 45 -22.09 -9.44 20.19
CA ARG A 45 -23.06 -10.45 19.78
C ARG A 45 -24.41 -9.84 19.37
N ALA A 46 -24.82 -8.73 19.98
CA ALA A 46 -26.01 -8.00 19.57
C ALA A 46 -25.82 -7.38 18.18
N LEU A 47 -24.70 -6.71 17.92
CA LEU A 47 -24.39 -6.13 16.60
C LEU A 47 -24.31 -7.19 15.50
N GLN A 48 -23.65 -8.32 15.78
CA GLN A 48 -23.57 -9.47 14.86
C GLN A 48 -24.95 -10.03 14.51
N ARG A 49 -25.86 -10.16 15.48
CA ARG A 49 -27.25 -10.60 15.23
C ARG A 49 -28.05 -9.65 14.35
N HIS A 50 -27.70 -8.36 14.34
CA HIS A 50 -28.30 -7.36 13.44
C HIS A 50 -27.61 -7.33 12.06
N GLY A 51 -26.71 -8.28 11.77
CA GLY A 51 -26.03 -8.41 10.48
C GLY A 51 -24.81 -7.50 10.32
N HIS A 52 -24.31 -6.89 11.39
CA HIS A 52 -23.08 -6.10 11.35
C HIS A 52 -21.85 -6.99 11.56
N GLY A 53 -20.83 -6.85 10.70
CA GLY A 53 -19.51 -7.39 10.98
C GLY A 53 -18.78 -6.50 12.00
N VAL A 54 -18.22 -7.09 13.04
CA VAL A 54 -17.61 -6.39 14.16
C VAL A 54 -16.10 -6.67 14.20
N ALA A 55 -15.30 -5.61 14.04
CA ALA A 55 -13.87 -5.64 14.27
C ALA A 55 -13.55 -5.00 15.62
N VAL A 56 -12.73 -5.66 16.43
CA VAL A 56 -12.29 -5.18 17.75
C VAL A 56 -10.79 -4.98 17.70
N VAL A 57 -10.35 -3.82 18.20
CA VAL A 57 -8.92 -3.50 18.39
C VAL A 57 -8.69 -3.29 19.87
N ALA A 58 -7.80 -4.07 20.47
CA ALA A 58 -7.46 -3.95 21.89
C ALA A 58 -5.94 -4.02 22.12
N THR A 59 -5.48 -3.44 23.21
CA THR A 59 -4.08 -3.57 23.66
C THR A 59 -4.01 -4.69 24.70
N GLY A 60 -3.21 -5.73 24.46
CA GLY A 60 -3.13 -6.90 25.34
C GLY A 60 -4.31 -7.86 25.21
N ALA A 61 -4.53 -8.68 26.24
CA ALA A 61 -5.55 -9.73 26.24
C ALA A 61 -6.91 -9.18 26.67
N ASP A 62 -7.92 -9.35 25.81
CA ASP A 62 -9.29 -8.90 26.04
C ASP A 62 -10.28 -9.95 25.49
N PRO A 63 -11.27 -10.42 26.28
CA PRO A 63 -12.27 -11.39 25.82
C PRO A 63 -13.10 -10.89 24.61
N ALA A 64 -13.19 -9.57 24.40
CA ALA A 64 -13.82 -8.97 23.24
C ALA A 64 -13.17 -9.42 21.91
N LEU A 65 -11.85 -9.66 21.92
CA LEU A 65 -11.09 -10.06 20.74
C LEU A 65 -11.57 -11.39 20.17
N ALA A 66 -11.88 -12.36 21.04
CA ALA A 66 -12.37 -13.67 20.63
C ALA A 66 -13.86 -13.66 20.23
N ALA A 67 -14.63 -12.68 20.70
CA ALA A 67 -16.05 -12.55 20.37
C ALA A 67 -16.30 -11.86 19.02
N ALA A 68 -15.35 -11.02 18.58
CA ALA A 68 -15.42 -10.25 17.34
C ALA A 68 -15.34 -11.15 16.09
N ASP A 69 -15.82 -10.65 14.95
CA ASP A 69 -15.56 -11.29 13.65
C ASP A 69 -14.09 -11.10 13.25
N LEU A 70 -13.47 -10.01 13.72
CA LEU A 70 -12.06 -9.71 13.54
C LEU A 70 -11.45 -9.08 14.81
N GLY A 71 -10.77 -9.88 15.62
CA GLY A 71 -10.00 -9.41 16.77
C GLY A 71 -8.56 -9.07 16.39
N LEU A 72 -8.16 -7.81 16.57
CA LEU A 72 -6.82 -7.28 16.34
C LEU A 72 -6.21 -6.85 17.66
N ALA A 73 -5.13 -7.49 18.09
CA ALA A 73 -4.47 -7.12 19.34
C ALA A 73 -3.12 -6.43 19.09
N LEU A 74 -2.88 -5.34 19.82
CA LEU A 74 -1.57 -4.71 19.90
C LEU A 74 -0.79 -5.34 21.05
N HIS A 75 0.37 -5.93 20.74
CA HIS A 75 1.19 -6.58 21.76
C HIS A 75 1.93 -5.53 22.60
N THR A 76 1.84 -5.65 23.92
CA THR A 76 2.61 -4.82 24.87
C THR A 76 3.82 -5.62 25.37
N PRO A 77 5.06 -5.12 25.26
CA PRO A 77 6.24 -5.85 25.70
C PRO A 77 6.17 -6.19 27.19
N GLY A 78 6.44 -7.45 27.52
CA GLY A 78 6.40 -7.94 28.91
C GLY A 78 5.01 -8.37 29.41
N ALA A 79 3.95 -8.14 28.64
CA ALA A 79 2.63 -8.72 28.90
C ALA A 79 2.49 -10.10 28.23
N PRO A 80 1.66 -11.02 28.76
CA PRO A 80 1.38 -12.27 28.08
C PRO A 80 0.80 -12.01 26.68
N PRO A 81 1.17 -12.81 25.66
CA PRO A 81 0.66 -12.64 24.32
C PRO A 81 -0.88 -12.82 24.27
N PRO A 82 -1.59 -11.95 23.53
CA PRO A 82 -3.05 -11.96 23.47
C PRO A 82 -3.56 -13.03 22.50
N TRP A 83 -3.45 -14.30 22.89
CA TRP A 83 -3.83 -15.47 22.08
C TRP A 83 -5.28 -15.50 21.62
N GLN A 84 -6.14 -14.66 22.21
CA GLN A 84 -7.55 -14.53 21.87
C GLN A 84 -7.77 -13.72 20.58
N ALA A 85 -6.76 -13.01 20.08
CA ALA A 85 -6.85 -12.24 18.85
C ALA A 85 -6.71 -13.13 17.61
N HIS A 86 -7.39 -12.75 16.53
CA HIS A 86 -7.18 -13.35 15.22
C HIS A 86 -5.86 -12.88 14.60
N ILE A 87 -5.48 -11.62 14.83
CA ILE A 87 -4.21 -11.03 14.40
C ILE A 87 -3.55 -10.36 15.60
N ILE A 88 -2.31 -10.74 15.88
CA ILE A 88 -1.47 -10.12 16.89
C ILE A 88 -0.49 -9.20 16.15
N GLY A 89 -0.73 -7.90 16.23
CA GLY A 89 0.16 -6.86 15.72
C GLY A 89 1.29 -6.54 16.70
N GLY A 90 2.24 -5.74 16.22
CA GLY A 90 3.34 -5.19 17.00
C GLY A 90 2.88 -4.18 18.05
N THR A 91 3.84 -3.37 18.51
CA THR A 91 3.61 -2.33 19.51
C THR A 91 2.99 -1.06 18.93
N SER A 92 2.94 -0.94 17.59
CA SER A 92 2.40 0.21 16.87
C SER A 92 1.03 -0.09 16.25
N VAL A 93 0.29 0.97 15.90
CA VAL A 93 -1.05 0.86 15.31
C VAL A 93 -1.00 0.57 13.80
N ASP A 94 0.19 0.43 13.23
CA ASP A 94 0.40 0.34 11.79
C ASP A 94 -0.17 -0.96 11.21
N ASP A 95 -0.01 -2.06 11.94
CA ASP A 95 -0.60 -3.35 11.56
C ASP A 95 -2.14 -3.29 11.53
N VAL A 96 -2.74 -2.54 12.46
CA VAL A 96 -4.19 -2.33 12.51
C VAL A 96 -4.65 -1.45 11.36
N LEU A 97 -3.91 -0.40 11.05
CA LEU A 97 -4.16 0.47 9.89
C LEU A 97 -4.10 -0.31 8.58
N LEU A 98 -3.10 -1.16 8.42
CA LEU A 98 -2.95 -2.03 7.25
C LEU A 98 -4.18 -2.92 7.06
N VAL A 99 -4.65 -3.56 8.13
CA VAL A 99 -5.84 -4.42 8.06
C VAL A 99 -7.09 -3.60 7.70
N LEU A 100 -7.26 -2.41 8.26
CA LEU A 100 -8.40 -1.54 7.94
C LEU A 100 -8.36 -1.05 6.48
N GLU A 101 -7.19 -0.67 5.97
CA GLU A 101 -7.00 -0.30 4.57
C GLU A 101 -7.24 -1.49 3.64
N ALA A 102 -6.78 -2.68 4.03
CA ALA A 102 -7.04 -3.91 3.30
C ALA A 102 -8.54 -4.23 3.23
N MET A 103 -9.27 -4.06 4.34
CA MET A 103 -10.73 -4.19 4.37
C MET A 103 -11.42 -3.17 3.46
N ARG A 104 -10.94 -1.93 3.40
CA ARG A 104 -11.49 -0.89 2.51
C ARG A 104 -11.32 -1.28 1.05
N ALA A 105 -10.12 -1.72 0.66
CA ALA A 105 -9.84 -2.17 -0.70
C ALA A 105 -10.67 -3.41 -1.06
N ALA A 106 -10.78 -4.38 -0.14
CA ALA A 106 -11.62 -5.57 -0.32
C ALA A 106 -13.10 -5.22 -0.46
N ARG A 107 -13.63 -4.28 0.34
CA ARG A 107 -15.02 -3.81 0.23
C ARG A 107 -15.27 -3.09 -1.08
N LYS A 108 -14.33 -2.25 -1.53
CA LYS A 108 -14.38 -1.60 -2.85
C LYS A 108 -14.41 -2.63 -3.97
N ALA A 109 -13.52 -3.62 -3.94
CA ALA A 109 -13.48 -4.72 -4.91
C ALA A 109 -14.81 -5.50 -4.92
N SER A 110 -15.33 -5.87 -3.75
CA SER A 110 -16.60 -6.59 -3.61
C SER A 110 -17.79 -5.81 -4.17
N SER A 111 -17.89 -4.51 -3.88
CA SER A 111 -18.96 -3.65 -4.41
C SER A 111 -18.93 -3.50 -5.94
N GLN A 112 -17.72 -3.50 -6.52
CA GLN A 112 -17.54 -3.48 -7.97
C GLN A 112 -17.93 -4.83 -8.57
N SER A 113 -17.58 -5.94 -7.92
CA SER A 113 -17.99 -7.28 -8.34
C SER A 113 -19.51 -7.48 -8.30
N THR A 114 -20.22 -6.95 -7.29
CA THR A 114 -21.69 -7.02 -7.25
C THR A 114 -22.34 -6.24 -8.39
N THR A 115 -21.77 -5.08 -8.75
CA THR A 115 -22.26 -4.29 -9.90
C THR A 115 -22.04 -5.03 -11.21
N LEU A 116 -20.85 -5.63 -11.40
CA LEU A 116 -20.53 -6.46 -12.56
C LEU A 116 -21.45 -7.68 -12.66
N ALA A 117 -21.73 -8.35 -11.53
CA ALA A 117 -22.64 -9.49 -11.47
C ALA A 117 -24.09 -9.12 -11.80
N MET A 118 -24.57 -7.93 -11.42
CA MET A 118 -25.91 -7.47 -11.82
C MET A 118 -26.01 -7.18 -13.32
N ILE A 119 -24.97 -6.58 -13.92
CA ILE A 119 -24.89 -6.37 -15.37
C ILE A 119 -24.92 -7.72 -16.11
N GLU A 120 -24.18 -8.70 -15.59
CA GLU A 120 -24.16 -10.08 -16.11
C GLU A 120 -25.55 -10.75 -16.02
N ALA A 121 -26.21 -10.67 -14.86
CA ALA A 121 -27.52 -11.27 -14.67
C ALA A 121 -28.58 -10.65 -15.61
N LEU A 122 -28.51 -9.33 -15.83
CA LEU A 122 -29.41 -8.64 -16.74
C LEU A 122 -29.15 -9.03 -18.21
N ALA A 123 -27.88 -9.12 -18.62
CA ALA A 123 -27.48 -9.58 -19.95
C ALA A 123 -27.86 -11.06 -20.19
N GLY A 124 -27.71 -11.91 -19.18
CA GLY A 124 -28.13 -13.31 -19.21
C GLY A 124 -29.64 -13.46 -19.41
N LEU A 125 -30.45 -12.61 -18.77
CA LEU A 125 -31.90 -12.60 -18.97
C LEU A 125 -32.29 -12.21 -20.40
N THR A 126 -31.62 -11.21 -20.98
CA THR A 126 -31.90 -10.80 -22.37
C THR A 126 -31.52 -11.88 -23.38
N LEU A 127 -30.40 -12.58 -23.16
CA LEU A 127 -29.95 -13.66 -24.03
C LEU A 127 -30.78 -14.94 -23.89
N SER A 128 -31.41 -15.14 -22.73
CA SER A 128 -32.35 -16.26 -22.49
C SER A 128 -33.66 -16.14 -23.27
N LEU A 129 -34.02 -14.95 -23.77
CA LEU A 129 -35.25 -14.72 -24.54
C LEU A 129 -35.07 -14.99 -26.04
N ASP A 130 -33.84 -15.21 -26.50
CA ASP A 130 -33.55 -15.53 -27.89
C ASP A 130 -33.87 -17.01 -28.22
N HIS A 131 -34.41 -17.29 -29.40
CA HIS A 131 -35.11 -18.54 -29.73
C HIS A 131 -34.23 -19.80 -29.80
N ASP A 132 -32.89 -19.66 -29.72
CA ASP A 132 -31.93 -20.73 -29.94
C ASP A 132 -31.37 -21.33 -28.63
N ARG A 133 -32.18 -22.20 -28.02
CA ARG A 133 -32.03 -22.68 -26.62
C ARG A 133 -30.76 -23.50 -26.35
N ARG A 134 -30.10 -24.07 -27.37
CA ARG A 134 -28.87 -24.87 -27.21
C ARG A 134 -27.59 -24.03 -27.28
N GLY A 135 -27.57 -22.99 -28.11
CA GLY A 135 -26.44 -22.06 -28.22
C GLY A 135 -26.40 -21.01 -27.10
N GLY A 136 -27.55 -20.62 -26.56
CA GLY A 136 -27.65 -19.63 -25.49
C GLY A 136 -27.03 -20.08 -24.15
N VAL A 137 -27.23 -21.34 -23.75
CA VAL A 137 -26.75 -21.85 -22.44
C VAL A 137 -25.21 -21.93 -22.38
N GLN A 138 -24.56 -22.38 -23.46
CA GLN A 138 -23.08 -22.40 -23.52
C GLN A 138 -22.47 -20.99 -23.57
N ARG A 139 -23.16 -20.03 -24.22
CA ARG A 139 -22.75 -18.62 -24.25
C ARG A 139 -22.86 -17.94 -22.88
N VAL A 140 -23.91 -18.25 -22.10
CA VAL A 140 -24.09 -17.76 -20.72
C VAL A 140 -23.03 -18.34 -19.78
N LEU A 141 -22.74 -19.65 -19.86
CA LEU A 141 -21.68 -20.28 -19.05
C LEU A 141 -20.27 -19.73 -19.34
N GLY A 142 -19.97 -19.38 -20.60
CA GLY A 142 -18.71 -18.75 -20.98
C GLY A 142 -18.57 -17.30 -20.49
N ALA A 143 -19.68 -16.54 -20.48
CA ALA A 143 -19.69 -15.16 -20.00
C ALA A 143 -19.48 -15.07 -18.47
N SER A 144 -20.09 -15.97 -17.69
CA SER A 144 -19.95 -16.01 -16.22
C SER A 144 -18.53 -16.30 -15.75
N GLY A 145 -17.81 -17.20 -16.45
CA GLY A 145 -16.42 -17.49 -16.13
C GLY A 145 -15.48 -16.28 -16.31
N MET A 146 -15.78 -15.43 -17.30
CA MET A 146 -14.92 -14.28 -17.65
C MET A 146 -15.09 -13.11 -16.68
N VAL A 147 -16.31 -12.85 -16.19
CA VAL A 147 -16.58 -11.84 -15.16
C VAL A 147 -15.93 -12.23 -13.84
N GLY A 148 -15.99 -13.51 -13.45
CA GLY A 148 -15.30 -14.02 -12.27
C GLY A 148 -13.78 -13.81 -12.33
N LEU A 149 -13.15 -14.10 -13.47
CA LEU A 149 -11.72 -13.87 -13.67
C LEU A 149 -11.36 -12.38 -13.61
N LEU A 150 -12.17 -11.49 -14.20
CA LEU A 150 -11.97 -10.05 -14.13
C LEU A 150 -12.12 -9.51 -12.70
N ALA A 151 -13.09 -10.02 -11.93
CA ALA A 151 -13.26 -9.68 -10.52
C ALA A 151 -12.04 -10.09 -9.69
N ILE A 152 -11.52 -11.31 -9.89
CA ILE A 152 -10.31 -11.79 -9.22
C ILE A 152 -9.10 -10.94 -9.61
N ALA A 153 -8.93 -10.63 -10.90
CA ALA A 153 -7.82 -9.81 -11.38
C ALA A 153 -7.86 -8.38 -10.84
N ASN A 154 -9.05 -7.78 -10.72
CA ASN A 154 -9.25 -6.46 -10.11
C ASN A 154 -8.95 -6.49 -8.60
N GLY A 155 -9.43 -7.52 -7.89
CA GLY A 155 -9.11 -7.74 -6.47
C GLY A 155 -7.60 -7.88 -6.23
N ALA A 156 -6.90 -8.64 -7.08
CA ALA A 156 -5.45 -8.82 -7.00
C ALA A 156 -4.65 -7.55 -7.34
N ARG A 157 -5.20 -6.62 -8.13
CA ARG A 157 -4.59 -5.30 -8.36
C ARG A 157 -4.74 -4.41 -7.14
N LEU A 158 -5.98 -4.26 -6.66
CA LEU A 158 -6.27 -3.49 -5.45
C LEU A 158 -5.44 -4.00 -4.26
N ALA A 159 -5.25 -5.31 -4.14
CA ALA A 159 -4.38 -5.92 -3.13
C ALA A 159 -2.91 -5.52 -3.25
N ARG A 160 -2.37 -5.42 -4.47
CA ARG A 160 -0.99 -5.00 -4.73
C ARG A 160 -0.76 -3.50 -4.49
N ASP A 161 -1.81 -2.69 -4.57
CA ASP A 161 -1.71 -1.26 -4.26
C ASP A 161 -1.76 -1.00 -2.74
N ILE A 162 -2.11 -2.01 -1.92
CA ILE A 162 -2.04 -2.00 -0.45
C ILE A 162 -0.64 -2.46 0.01
N VAL A 163 0.40 -2.27 -0.82
CA VAL A 163 1.77 -2.54 -0.42
C VAL A 163 2.08 -1.65 0.79
N PRO A 164 2.58 -2.24 1.90
CA PRO A 164 2.94 -1.45 3.06
C PRO A 164 4.02 -0.45 2.64
N PRO A 165 3.97 0.81 3.10
CA PRO A 165 5.20 1.56 3.24
C PRO A 165 6.14 0.65 4.05
N HIS A 166 7.38 0.55 3.59
CA HIS A 166 8.52 -0.04 4.29
C HIS A 166 8.24 -0.07 5.81
N PRO A 167 8.30 -1.23 6.51
CA PRO A 167 8.07 -1.25 7.96
C PRO A 167 8.88 -0.11 8.54
N ASP A 168 8.19 0.90 9.08
CA ASP A 168 8.85 2.12 9.53
C ASP A 168 9.92 1.63 10.50
N PRO A 169 11.23 1.79 10.20
CA PRO A 169 12.28 1.22 11.02
C PRO A 169 12.15 1.92 12.38
N GLY A 170 11.48 1.22 13.30
CA GLY A 170 10.57 1.86 14.26
C GLY A 170 11.17 3.13 14.82
N LEU A 171 10.53 4.28 14.51
CA LEU A 171 10.96 5.64 14.85
C LEU A 171 12.04 5.63 15.92
N GLU A 172 13.30 5.60 15.48
CA GLU A 172 14.45 5.42 16.35
C GLU A 172 14.49 6.66 17.26
N ARG A 173 13.92 6.56 18.47
CA ARG A 173 13.73 7.69 19.40
C ARG A 173 15.05 8.21 19.98
N THR A 174 16.18 7.74 19.46
CA THR A 174 17.49 8.29 19.79
C THR A 174 17.53 9.74 19.30
N PRO A 175 17.73 10.74 20.17
CA PRO A 175 17.88 12.13 19.77
C PRO A 175 19.27 12.32 19.13
N TRP A 176 19.46 11.75 17.94
CA TRP A 176 20.74 11.69 17.22
C TRP A 176 21.35 13.08 16.98
N HIS A 177 20.50 14.10 16.85
CA HIS A 177 20.91 15.51 16.69
C HIS A 177 21.61 16.06 17.95
N ALA A 178 21.27 15.54 19.13
CA ALA A 178 21.81 15.98 20.42
C ALA A 178 23.03 15.16 20.88
N LEU A 179 23.36 14.07 20.18
CA LEU A 179 24.52 13.26 20.51
C LEU A 179 25.83 13.99 20.17
N GLU A 180 26.85 13.80 21.00
CA GLU A 180 28.19 14.28 20.72
C GLU A 180 28.77 13.58 19.47
N PRO A 181 29.60 14.26 18.64
CA PRO A 181 30.14 13.68 17.42
C PRO A 181 30.83 12.33 17.62
N THR A 182 31.59 12.17 18.72
CA THR A 182 32.28 10.91 19.06
C THR A 182 31.31 9.78 19.34
N GLU A 183 30.22 10.03 20.08
CA GLU A 183 29.19 9.04 20.38
C GLU A 183 28.46 8.58 19.11
N VAL A 184 28.22 9.49 18.17
CA VAL A 184 27.62 9.15 16.87
C VAL A 184 28.52 8.22 16.05
N LEU A 185 29.83 8.50 16.01
CA LEU A 185 30.80 7.65 15.31
C LEU A 185 30.85 6.24 15.92
N GLU A 186 30.87 6.15 17.25
CA GLU A 186 30.86 4.87 17.97
C GLU A 186 29.58 4.06 17.71
N ARG A 187 28.40 4.69 17.85
CA ARG A 187 27.11 4.02 17.61
C ARG A 187 26.96 3.54 16.18
N LEU A 188 27.42 4.33 15.21
CA LEU A 188 27.39 3.96 13.79
C LEU A 188 28.53 3.02 13.41
N GLY A 189 29.44 2.66 14.32
CA GLY A 189 30.60 1.82 14.06
C GLY A 189 31.47 2.35 12.91
N THR A 190 31.60 3.67 12.82
CA THR A 190 32.37 4.38 11.79
C THR A 190 33.51 5.16 12.45
N ARG A 191 34.42 5.71 11.64
CA ARG A 191 35.61 6.45 12.09
C ARG A 191 35.77 7.73 11.30
N VAL A 192 36.57 8.67 11.80
CA VAL A 192 36.86 9.95 11.12
C VAL A 192 37.53 9.72 9.76
N GLU A 193 38.26 8.62 9.60
CA GLU A 193 38.86 8.21 8.33
C GLU A 193 37.85 7.60 7.34
N GLY A 194 36.59 7.43 7.74
CA GLY A 194 35.53 6.88 6.90
C GLY A 194 35.38 5.36 6.94
N LEU A 195 34.39 4.86 6.19
CA LEU A 195 34.06 3.44 6.12
C LEU A 195 35.02 2.66 5.22
N GLN A 196 35.26 1.39 5.56
CA GLN A 196 35.95 0.42 4.70
C GLN A 196 35.01 -0.06 3.58
N PRO A 197 35.51 -0.41 2.38
CA PRO A 197 34.69 -0.87 1.25
C PRO A 197 33.78 -2.07 1.59
N ALA A 198 34.28 -3.00 2.42
CA ALA A 198 33.49 -4.14 2.89
C ALA A 198 32.31 -3.73 3.77
N GLN A 199 32.46 -2.70 4.61
CA GLN A 199 31.38 -2.17 5.45
C GLN A 199 30.33 -1.45 4.60
N VAL A 200 30.76 -0.73 3.56
CA VAL A 200 29.85 -0.10 2.59
C VAL A 200 29.00 -1.15 1.88
N ALA A 201 29.63 -2.23 1.40
CA ALA A 201 28.91 -3.32 0.74
C ALA A 201 27.89 -4.01 1.66
N ALA A 202 28.22 -4.18 2.95
CA ALA A 202 27.32 -4.76 3.95
C ALA A 202 26.16 -3.82 4.33
N ARG A 203 26.35 -2.50 4.23
CA ARG A 203 25.36 -1.48 4.58
C ARG A 203 24.51 -1.01 3.41
N ARG A 204 24.89 -1.36 2.17
CA ARG A 204 24.09 -1.04 1.00
C ARG A 204 22.72 -1.72 1.13
N PRO A 205 21.61 -0.98 0.98
CA PRO A 205 20.30 -1.60 0.91
C PRO A 205 20.32 -2.62 -0.22
N SER A 206 19.73 -3.79 0.03
CA SER A 206 19.51 -4.77 -1.02
C SER A 206 18.67 -4.09 -2.10
N VAL A 207 19.25 -3.79 -3.26
CA VAL A 207 18.52 -3.22 -4.38
C VAL A 207 17.45 -4.24 -4.73
N VAL A 208 16.19 -3.92 -4.42
CA VAL A 208 15.06 -4.71 -4.88
C VAL A 208 15.15 -4.71 -6.40
N ALA A 209 15.34 -5.88 -6.99
CA ALA A 209 15.48 -6.02 -8.43
C ALA A 209 14.26 -5.36 -9.09
N GLU A 210 14.49 -4.26 -9.83
CA GLU A 210 13.44 -3.65 -10.64
C GLU A 210 12.92 -4.72 -11.62
N PRO A 211 11.58 -4.81 -11.81
CA PRO A 211 11.01 -5.72 -12.78
C PRO A 211 11.65 -5.49 -14.16
N GLY A 212 11.95 -6.56 -14.88
CA GLY A 212 12.58 -6.47 -16.19
C GLY A 212 11.73 -5.67 -17.19
N PRO A 213 12.33 -5.12 -18.28
CA PRO A 213 11.67 -4.19 -19.20
C PRO A 213 10.41 -4.73 -19.90
N VAL A 214 10.26 -6.06 -19.98
CA VAL A 214 9.06 -6.73 -20.50
C VAL A 214 7.93 -6.76 -19.47
N SER A 215 8.27 -6.95 -18.19
CA SER A 215 7.31 -6.91 -17.08
C SER A 215 6.74 -5.50 -16.91
N ASP A 216 7.59 -4.47 -17.01
CA ASP A 216 7.18 -3.05 -16.94
C ASP A 216 6.19 -2.67 -18.04
N LEU A 217 6.44 -3.10 -19.28
CA LEU A 217 5.55 -2.81 -20.39
C LEU A 217 4.22 -3.56 -20.24
N ALA A 218 4.25 -4.83 -19.87
CA ALA A 218 3.04 -5.61 -19.65
C ALA A 218 2.19 -5.02 -18.52
N SER A 219 2.80 -4.60 -17.41
CA SER A 219 2.08 -3.91 -16.33
C SER A 219 1.54 -2.56 -16.76
N ALA A 220 2.30 -1.77 -17.52
CA ALA A 220 1.87 -0.46 -17.99
C ALA A 220 0.66 -0.56 -18.95
N VAL A 221 0.69 -1.51 -19.89
CA VAL A 221 -0.43 -1.80 -20.79
C VAL A 221 -1.65 -2.26 -20.01
N MET A 222 -1.45 -3.13 -19.01
CA MET A 222 -2.53 -3.67 -18.19
C MET A 222 -3.20 -2.60 -17.32
N THR A 223 -2.43 -1.62 -16.85
CA THR A 223 -2.93 -0.43 -16.14
C THR A 223 -3.68 0.51 -17.07
N GLU A 224 -3.20 0.71 -18.29
CA GLU A 224 -3.87 1.55 -19.29
C GLU A 224 -5.24 0.97 -19.69
N LEU A 225 -5.31 -0.37 -19.83
CA LEU A 225 -6.55 -1.11 -20.04
C LEU A 225 -7.48 -1.14 -18.81
N ALA A 226 -7.06 -0.59 -17.66
CA ALA A 226 -7.87 -0.47 -16.45
C ALA A 226 -8.52 0.91 -16.30
N THR A 227 -8.24 1.84 -17.21
CA THR A 227 -8.77 3.20 -17.17
C THR A 227 -10.30 3.19 -17.31
N PRO A 228 -11.02 4.22 -16.82
CA PRO A 228 -12.49 4.23 -16.73
C PRO A 228 -13.23 3.93 -18.05
N PHE A 229 -12.58 4.18 -19.19
CA PHE A 229 -13.14 3.95 -20.53
C PHE A 229 -13.00 2.51 -21.02
N ALA A 230 -11.99 1.77 -20.56
CA ALA A 230 -11.73 0.42 -21.01
C ALA A 230 -12.84 -0.58 -20.63
N PRO A 231 -13.43 -0.56 -19.43
CA PRO A 231 -14.60 -1.37 -19.10
C PRO A 231 -15.82 -1.06 -19.98
N ILE A 232 -16.03 0.21 -20.32
CA ILE A 232 -17.16 0.65 -21.17
C ILE A 232 -17.00 0.11 -22.59
N LEU A 233 -15.79 0.22 -23.17
CA LEU A 233 -15.49 -0.28 -24.52
C LEU A 233 -15.47 -1.82 -24.57
N ALA A 234 -14.96 -2.47 -23.52
CA ALA A 234 -15.03 -3.93 -23.39
C ALA A 234 -16.48 -4.43 -23.32
N THR A 235 -17.37 -3.67 -22.65
CA THR A 235 -18.81 -3.97 -22.63
C THR A 235 -19.43 -3.85 -24.03
N GLY A 236 -19.08 -2.81 -24.79
CA GLY A 236 -19.53 -2.65 -26.18
C GLY A 236 -19.04 -3.75 -27.11
N ALA A 237 -17.76 -4.13 -27.02
CA ALA A 237 -17.20 -5.26 -27.77
C ALA A 237 -17.89 -6.59 -27.42
N GLY A 238 -18.16 -6.81 -26.13
CA GLY A 238 -18.92 -7.96 -25.65
C GLY A 238 -20.34 -7.99 -26.23
N LEU A 239 -21.06 -6.87 -26.19
CA LEU A 239 -22.41 -6.77 -26.74
C LEU A 239 -22.43 -7.04 -28.25
N SER A 240 -21.44 -6.54 -28.99
CA SER A 240 -21.31 -6.77 -30.43
C SER A 240 -21.01 -8.23 -30.79
N ALA A 241 -20.19 -8.90 -29.97
CA ALA A 241 -19.92 -10.33 -30.12
C ALA A 241 -21.16 -11.18 -29.82
N LEU A 242 -21.94 -10.78 -28.81
CA LEU A 242 -23.20 -11.43 -28.44
C LEU A 242 -24.27 -11.33 -29.55
N LEU A 243 -24.28 -10.22 -30.30
CA LEU A 243 -25.15 -10.02 -31.46
C LEU A 243 -24.69 -10.79 -32.72
N GLY A 244 -23.61 -11.57 -32.64
CA GLY A 244 -23.09 -12.37 -33.75
C GLY A 244 -22.27 -11.57 -34.78
N SER A 245 -22.07 -10.27 -34.56
CA SER A 245 -21.18 -9.46 -35.39
C SER A 245 -19.73 -9.63 -34.93
N THR A 246 -19.12 -10.72 -35.37
CA THR A 246 -17.71 -11.04 -35.11
C THR A 246 -16.79 -9.96 -35.67
N LEU A 247 -17.16 -9.34 -36.79
CA LEU A 247 -16.42 -8.23 -37.39
C LEU A 247 -16.39 -7.00 -36.48
N ASP A 248 -17.54 -6.52 -36.05
CA ASP A 248 -17.61 -5.30 -35.22
C ASP A 248 -16.96 -5.50 -33.84
N ALA A 249 -17.17 -6.67 -33.22
CA ALA A 249 -16.51 -7.03 -31.98
C ALA A 249 -14.99 -7.06 -32.12
N SER A 250 -14.48 -7.63 -33.24
CA SER A 250 -13.05 -7.69 -33.51
C SER A 250 -12.43 -6.31 -33.74
N MET A 251 -13.15 -5.38 -34.38
CA MET A 251 -12.69 -4.00 -34.61
C MET A 251 -12.59 -3.20 -33.31
N VAL A 252 -13.59 -3.33 -32.42
CA VAL A 252 -13.57 -2.65 -31.11
C VAL A 252 -12.46 -3.25 -30.25
N ALA A 253 -12.35 -4.58 -30.18
CA ALA A 253 -11.29 -5.25 -29.43
C ALA A 253 -9.89 -4.86 -29.93
N ALA A 254 -9.68 -4.83 -31.24
CA ALA A 254 -8.42 -4.41 -31.85
C ALA A 254 -8.07 -2.96 -31.48
N THR A 255 -9.05 -2.06 -31.50
CA THR A 255 -8.86 -0.65 -31.18
C THR A 255 -8.52 -0.44 -29.70
N VAL A 256 -9.20 -1.14 -28.79
CA VAL A 256 -8.91 -1.12 -27.35
C VAL A 256 -7.51 -1.65 -27.08
N LEU A 257 -7.14 -2.79 -27.66
CA LEU A 257 -5.80 -3.36 -27.52
C LEU A 257 -4.72 -2.43 -28.07
N ALA A 258 -4.93 -1.85 -29.25
CA ALA A 258 -4.01 -0.90 -29.85
C ALA A 258 -3.83 0.34 -28.96
N SER A 259 -4.93 0.89 -28.43
CA SER A 259 -4.87 2.06 -27.54
C SER A 259 -4.12 1.76 -26.23
N GLY A 260 -4.32 0.58 -25.63
CA GLY A 260 -3.62 0.15 -24.43
C GLY A 260 -2.13 -0.08 -24.67
N VAL A 261 -1.75 -0.66 -25.81
CA VAL A 261 -0.34 -0.84 -26.20
C VAL A 261 0.32 0.52 -26.42
N VAL A 262 -0.31 1.42 -27.18
CA VAL A 262 0.22 2.76 -27.43
C VAL A 262 0.37 3.55 -26.14
N GLY A 263 -0.65 3.57 -25.28
CA GLY A 263 -0.60 4.24 -23.98
C GLY A 263 0.43 3.64 -23.03
N GLY A 264 0.54 2.31 -22.96
CA GLY A 264 1.57 1.62 -22.17
C GLY A 264 2.99 1.95 -22.63
N VAL A 265 3.23 1.98 -23.95
CA VAL A 265 4.53 2.40 -24.51
C VAL A 265 4.82 3.86 -24.21
N GLN A 266 3.83 4.76 -24.34
CA GLN A 266 3.99 6.17 -24.02
C GLN A 266 4.33 6.39 -22.54
N ARG A 267 3.66 5.66 -21.63
CA ARG A 267 3.92 5.70 -20.19
C ARG A 267 5.33 5.24 -19.84
N VAL A 268 5.75 4.08 -20.35
CA VAL A 268 7.12 3.58 -20.15
C VAL A 268 8.17 4.55 -20.71
N ARG A 269 7.90 5.19 -21.86
CA ARG A 269 8.80 6.21 -22.41
C ARG A 269 8.86 7.47 -21.54
N ALA A 270 7.73 7.92 -21.01
CA ALA A 270 7.66 9.07 -20.10
C ALA A 270 8.42 8.80 -18.79
N ASP A 271 8.23 7.62 -18.21
CA ASP A 271 8.92 7.21 -16.98
C ASP A 271 10.43 7.11 -17.22
N ARG A 272 10.87 6.51 -18.34
CA ARG A 272 12.30 6.47 -18.70
C ARG A 272 12.90 7.85 -18.93
N ALA A 273 12.17 8.75 -19.60
CA ALA A 273 12.62 10.13 -19.80
C ALA A 273 12.80 10.86 -18.46
N THR A 274 11.86 10.65 -17.53
CA THR A 274 11.91 11.21 -16.17
C THR A 274 13.09 10.65 -15.38
N ARG A 275 13.33 9.33 -15.42
CA ARG A 275 14.49 8.69 -14.78
C ARG A 275 15.82 9.18 -15.37
N ALA A 276 15.92 9.31 -16.69
CA ALA A 276 17.12 9.83 -17.35
C ALA A 276 17.38 11.31 -17.03
N LEU A 277 16.32 12.11 -16.87
CA LEU A 277 16.41 13.50 -16.40
C LEU A 277 16.88 13.57 -14.94
N ALA A 278 16.40 12.66 -14.07
CA ALA A 278 16.86 12.55 -12.69
C ALA A 278 18.35 12.17 -12.62
N GLN A 279 18.79 11.21 -13.43
CA GLN A 279 20.19 10.79 -13.51
C GLN A 279 21.11 11.88 -14.08
N ARG A 280 20.63 12.71 -15.02
CA ARG A 280 21.42 13.84 -15.57
C ARG A 280 21.61 15.00 -14.60
N ARG A 281 20.93 15.01 -13.45
CA ARG A 281 21.12 15.99 -12.36
C ARG A 281 22.01 15.46 -11.23
N GLN A 282 22.71 14.34 -11.41
CA GLN A 282 23.55 13.78 -10.34
C GLN A 282 24.78 14.64 -10.09
N GLU A 283 24.64 15.61 -9.19
CA GLU A 283 25.74 16.14 -8.39
C GLU A 283 26.37 14.97 -7.63
N THR A 284 27.66 14.73 -7.87
CA THR A 284 28.43 13.74 -7.10
C THR A 284 28.78 14.30 -5.73
N LEU A 285 28.66 13.50 -4.69
CA LEU A 285 28.99 13.87 -3.33
C LEU A 285 30.41 13.44 -2.97
N ARG A 286 31.07 14.21 -2.12
CA ARG A 286 32.38 13.87 -1.57
C ARG A 286 32.20 13.15 -0.25
N VAL A 287 32.64 11.90 -0.19
CA VAL A 287 32.62 11.09 1.03
C VAL A 287 34.02 10.63 1.41
N GLN A 288 34.29 10.56 2.70
CA GLN A 288 35.52 9.99 3.24
C GLN A 288 35.32 8.47 3.41
N ARG A 289 36.15 7.67 2.73
CA ARG A 289 36.17 6.20 2.80
C ARG A 289 37.61 5.70 2.77
N ASP A 290 37.97 4.78 3.66
CA ASP A 290 39.33 4.23 3.80
C ASP A 290 40.45 5.29 3.81
N GLY A 291 40.24 6.38 4.56
CA GLY A 291 41.19 7.48 4.70
C GLY A 291 41.30 8.41 3.49
N ARG A 292 40.46 8.25 2.46
CA ARG A 292 40.48 9.06 1.23
C ARG A 292 39.13 9.69 0.92
N VAL A 293 39.15 10.87 0.32
CA VAL A 293 37.95 11.51 -0.23
C VAL A 293 37.66 10.88 -1.60
N VAL A 294 36.45 10.34 -1.76
CA VAL A 294 35.97 9.70 -2.98
C VAL A 294 34.65 10.36 -3.41
N HIS A 295 34.45 10.50 -4.71
CA HIS A 295 33.19 11.01 -5.27
C HIS A 295 32.22 9.84 -5.48
N VAL A 296 31.01 9.95 -4.94
CA VAL A 296 29.96 8.92 -5.02
C VAL A 296 28.64 9.53 -5.47
N ALA A 297 27.81 8.75 -6.13
CA ALA A 297 26.45 9.17 -6.42
C ALA A 297 25.64 9.29 -5.11
N PRO A 298 24.63 10.18 -5.02
CA PRO A 298 23.76 10.28 -3.85
C PRO A 298 23.11 8.96 -3.43
N GLU A 299 22.70 8.13 -4.39
CA GLU A 299 22.16 6.79 -4.13
C GLU A 299 23.16 5.78 -3.56
N ASP A 300 24.46 6.07 -3.63
CA ASP A 300 25.53 5.20 -3.13
C ASP A 300 26.00 5.55 -1.71
N VAL A 301 25.41 6.59 -1.10
CA VAL A 301 25.69 6.99 0.28
C VAL A 301 25.00 6.03 1.24
N VAL A 302 25.73 5.55 2.24
CA VAL A 302 25.24 4.62 3.26
C VAL A 302 25.32 5.23 4.66
N ARG A 303 24.49 4.75 5.60
CA ARG A 303 24.55 5.18 7.00
C ARG A 303 25.97 4.99 7.56
N GLY A 304 26.53 6.06 8.11
CA GLY A 304 27.89 6.10 8.67
C GLY A 304 28.99 6.57 7.71
N ASP A 305 28.66 6.91 6.46
CA ASP A 305 29.57 7.69 5.62
C ASP A 305 29.82 9.08 6.23
N ILE A 306 31.03 9.59 6.06
CA ILE A 306 31.38 10.98 6.38
C ILE A 306 31.30 11.78 5.10
N VAL A 307 30.40 12.74 5.05
CA VAL A 307 30.12 13.58 3.88
C VAL A 307 30.77 14.94 4.04
N HIS A 308 31.43 15.43 2.99
CA HIS A 308 31.97 16.78 2.91
C HIS A 308 31.06 17.63 2.02
N LEU A 309 30.56 18.73 2.59
CA LEU A 309 29.71 19.68 1.89
C LEU A 309 30.38 21.06 1.77
N GLU A 310 30.22 21.69 0.62
CA GLU A 310 30.60 23.07 0.31
C GLU A 310 29.38 23.94 -0.02
N ALA A 311 29.60 25.25 -0.03
CA ALA A 311 28.55 26.22 -0.36
C ALA A 311 27.98 25.95 -1.77
N GLY A 312 26.66 25.81 -1.85
CA GLY A 312 25.93 25.53 -3.09
C GLY A 312 25.65 24.05 -3.33
N GLU A 313 26.18 23.13 -2.52
CA GLU A 313 25.86 21.70 -2.61
C GLU A 313 24.55 21.37 -1.87
N ARG A 314 23.75 20.45 -2.42
CA ARG A 314 22.54 19.95 -1.76
C ARG A 314 22.87 18.95 -0.66
N VAL A 315 22.15 19.03 0.45
CA VAL A 315 22.25 18.05 1.56
C VAL A 315 21.60 16.72 1.11
N PRO A 316 22.34 15.60 1.06
CA PRO A 316 21.88 14.37 0.42
C PRO A 316 20.98 13.47 1.29
N ALA A 317 21.07 13.64 2.61
CA ALA A 317 20.35 12.87 3.63
C ALA A 317 20.41 13.64 4.95
N ASP A 318 19.74 13.16 6.00
CA ASP A 318 19.91 13.71 7.35
C ASP A 318 21.35 13.45 7.82
N LEU A 319 22.07 14.53 8.14
CA LEU A 319 23.47 14.49 8.56
C LEU A 319 23.65 14.99 9.99
N ARG A 320 24.57 14.37 10.73
CA ARG A 320 25.13 14.95 11.95
C ARG A 320 26.35 15.79 11.60
N ILE A 321 26.33 17.07 11.94
CA ILE A 321 27.48 17.96 11.78
C ILE A 321 28.61 17.51 12.72
N LEU A 322 29.75 17.11 12.15
CA LEU A 322 30.98 16.77 12.89
C LEU A 322 31.89 18.00 13.06
N SER A 323 32.00 18.81 12.00
CA SER A 323 32.75 20.07 11.99
C SER A 323 32.13 21.01 10.95
N CYS A 324 32.23 22.32 11.19
CA CYS A 324 31.75 23.32 10.23
C CYS A 324 32.53 24.64 10.37
N ARG A 325 32.42 25.49 9.34
CA ARG A 325 32.99 26.84 9.34
C ARG A 325 31.99 27.78 8.65
N ALA A 326 31.39 28.68 9.43
CA ALA A 326 30.38 29.65 8.93
C ALA A 326 29.26 28.98 8.11
N LEU A 327 28.67 27.91 8.66
CA LEU A 327 27.60 27.16 8.01
C LEU A 327 26.29 27.96 8.02
N GLU A 328 25.67 28.08 6.86
CA GLU A 328 24.31 28.57 6.66
C GLU A 328 23.59 27.57 5.74
N VAL A 329 22.35 27.23 6.07
CA VAL A 329 21.54 26.22 5.37
C VAL A 329 20.18 26.82 5.07
N ASP A 330 19.70 26.60 3.84
CA ASP A 330 18.34 26.95 3.42
C ASP A 330 17.41 25.74 3.63
N GLU A 331 16.43 25.90 4.51
CA GLU A 331 15.43 24.89 4.87
C GLU A 331 14.01 25.25 4.36
N SER A 332 13.89 26.14 3.36
CA SER A 332 12.62 26.64 2.83
C SER A 332 11.80 25.67 1.95
#